data_AF-A0A812GTY7-F1
#
_entry.id   AF-A0A812GTY7-F1
#
_cell.length_a   1.000
_cell.length_b   1.000
_cell.length_c   1.000
_cell.angle_alpha   90.00
_cell.angle_beta   90.00
_cell.angle_gamma   90.00
#
_symmetry.space_group_name_H-M   'P 1'
#
loop_
_entity.id
_entity.type
_entity.pdbx_description
1 polymer ?
#
loop_
_entity_poly.entity_id
_entity_poly.type
_entity_poly.pdbx_seq_one_letter_code
_entity_poly.pdbx_strand_id
1 'polypeptide(L)'
;MAMEDLAQVSFVNEDFLRKHGLSTSNVLDYFYTSPFYLRCGGPESINERRRRGQRVEAATTGIEFVVAGANADARGGILATSIFVLQRVLRRAGESATPQDAFYVLAGTIYKAPSLVDIFDGALCQSARAASSILKKQLESMRQTTGDEAPEAQESRLGDGWPAWCNFERPAVPAVWLRGAFIDSARRVGVPGQEARETGITAILHGHLENARCKLRPCNCAKSQSHDRLEK
;
A
#
# COMPACT_ATOMS: atom_id res chain seq x y z
N MET A 1 -1.14 26.99 -2.38
CA MET A 1 0.23 26.76 -2.90
C MET A 1 0.90 25.79 -1.94
N ALA A 2 0.50 24.51 -1.93
CA ALA A 2 0.84 23.40 -2.82
C ALA A 2 1.83 22.47 -2.09
N MET A 3 1.27 21.66 -1.18
CA MET A 3 1.99 20.64 -0.40
C MET A 3 2.55 19.51 -1.29
N GLU A 4 2.08 19.41 -2.53
CA GLU A 4 2.52 18.47 -3.58
C GLU A 4 3.94 18.74 -4.09
N ASP A 5 4.44 19.98 -3.98
CA ASP A 5 5.80 20.34 -4.44
C ASP A 5 6.90 19.68 -3.59
N LEU A 6 6.60 19.32 -2.34
CA LEU A 6 7.59 18.75 -1.42
C LEU A 6 7.98 17.31 -1.73
N ALA A 7 7.15 16.57 -2.47
CA ALA A 7 7.45 15.17 -2.82
C ALA A 7 8.65 15.04 -3.77
N GLN A 8 8.97 16.10 -4.53
CA GLN A 8 10.05 16.11 -5.51
C GLN A 8 11.34 16.78 -4.99
N VAL A 9 11.28 17.37 -3.79
CA VAL A 9 12.40 18.10 -3.21
C VAL A 9 13.20 17.16 -2.31
N SER A 10 14.52 17.28 -2.37
CA SER A 10 15.44 16.72 -1.38
C SER A 10 16.22 17.86 -0.70
N PHE A 11 16.64 17.64 0.54
CA PHE A 11 17.38 18.65 1.30
C PHE A 11 18.59 18.04 2.01
N VAL A 12 19.72 18.76 1.96
CA VAL A 12 20.94 18.44 2.68
C VAL A 12 21.49 19.72 3.29
N ASN A 13 21.92 19.66 4.55
CA ASN A 13 22.69 20.72 5.19
C ASN A 13 24.06 20.19 5.61
N GLU A 14 25.04 20.38 4.72
CA GLU A 14 26.41 19.88 4.90
C GLU A 14 27.12 20.50 6.11
N ASP A 15 26.83 21.77 6.43
CA ASP A 15 27.49 22.46 7.53
C ASP A 15 27.09 21.88 8.89
N PHE A 16 25.82 21.50 9.06
CA PHE A 16 25.37 20.80 10.26
C PHE A 16 26.03 19.42 10.35
N LEU A 17 26.00 18.64 9.26
CA LEU A 17 26.56 17.29 9.23
C LEU A 17 28.06 17.29 9.52
N ARG A 18 28.81 18.28 9.02
CA ARG A 18 30.25 18.42 9.26
C ARG A 18 30.57 18.75 10.72
N LYS A 19 29.73 19.55 11.39
CA LYS A 19 29.97 20.01 12.77
C LYS A 19 29.51 19.02 13.83
N HIS A 20 28.35 18.40 13.63
CA HIS A 20 27.67 17.61 14.67
C HIS A 20 27.56 16.13 14.31
N GLY A 21 27.81 15.75 13.07
CA GLY A 21 27.44 14.43 12.56
C GLY A 21 25.92 14.21 12.62
N LEU A 22 25.49 12.96 12.47
CA LEU A 22 24.09 12.59 12.57
C LEU A 22 23.92 11.37 13.49
N SER A 23 23.01 11.49 14.45
CA SER A 23 22.71 10.49 15.47
C SER A 23 21.23 10.56 15.84
N THR A 24 20.74 9.57 16.58
CA THR A 24 19.34 9.53 17.02
C THR A 24 18.95 10.69 17.93
N SER A 25 19.90 11.29 18.64
CA SER A 25 19.64 12.43 19.54
C SER A 25 19.56 13.77 18.81
N ASN A 26 20.32 13.95 17.72
CA ASN A 26 20.43 15.22 17.02
C ASN A 26 19.65 15.27 15.68
N VAL A 27 19.10 14.15 15.21
CA VAL A 27 18.40 14.09 13.91
C VAL A 27 17.18 15.00 13.85
N LEU A 28 16.48 15.22 14.97
CA LEU A 28 15.38 16.19 15.02
C LEU A 28 15.89 17.63 14.88
N ASP A 29 17.03 17.94 15.51
CA ASP A 29 17.65 19.27 15.37
C ASP A 29 18.11 19.52 13.94
N TYR A 30 18.66 18.49 13.29
CA TYR A 30 18.97 18.53 11.87
C TYR A 30 17.72 18.79 11.02
N PHE A 31 16.62 18.08 11.31
CA PHE A 31 15.36 18.24 10.59
C PHE A 31 14.77 19.65 10.71
N TYR A 32 14.97 20.35 11.83
CA TYR A 32 14.50 21.74 11.99
C TYR A 32 15.16 22.73 11.03
N THR A 33 16.34 22.39 10.49
CA THR A 33 17.01 23.22 9.47
C THR A 33 16.39 23.07 8.08
N SER A 34 15.52 22.09 7.89
CA SER A 34 14.98 21.74 6.58
C SER A 34 13.77 22.60 6.20
N PRO A 35 13.54 22.83 4.89
CA PRO A 35 12.33 23.50 4.41
C PRO A 35 11.06 22.69 4.69
N PHE A 36 11.18 21.36 4.89
CA PHE A 36 10.07 20.50 5.27
C PHE A 36 9.49 20.88 6.63
N TYR A 37 10.34 21.20 7.61
CA TYR A 37 9.87 21.66 8.92
C TYR A 37 9.05 22.94 8.79
N LEU A 38 9.55 23.94 8.05
CA LEU A 38 8.84 25.21 7.85
C LEU A 38 7.49 25.02 7.13
N ARG A 39 7.46 24.22 6.06
CA ARG A 39 6.27 24.04 5.22
C ARG A 39 5.24 23.09 5.82
N CYS A 40 5.64 22.14 6.69
CA CYS A 40 4.74 21.14 7.28
C CYS A 40 4.23 21.50 8.69
N GLY A 41 4.28 22.79 9.06
CA GLY A 41 3.73 23.28 10.33
C GLY A 41 4.71 23.23 11.50
N GLY A 42 6.02 23.21 11.24
CA GLY A 42 7.08 23.28 12.24
C GLY A 42 6.96 24.46 13.20
N PRO A 43 6.76 25.72 12.74
CA PRO A 43 6.65 26.87 13.63
C PRO A 43 5.50 26.80 14.65
N GLU A 44 4.42 26.09 14.31
CA GLU A 44 3.25 25.88 15.18
C GLU A 44 3.32 24.55 15.94
N SER A 45 4.39 23.76 15.72
CA SER A 45 4.53 22.44 16.31
C SER A 45 4.82 22.52 17.81
N ILE A 46 4.48 21.43 18.49
CA ILE A 46 4.81 21.21 19.90
C ILE A 46 6.34 21.25 20.10
N ASN A 47 7.12 20.75 19.12
CA ASN A 47 8.57 20.79 19.14
C ASN A 47 9.09 22.23 19.27
N GLU A 48 8.55 23.16 18.48
CA GLU A 48 8.96 24.57 18.53
C GLU A 48 8.64 25.22 19.88
N ARG A 49 7.48 24.90 20.45
CA ARG A 49 7.10 25.37 21.80
C ARG A 49 8.10 24.90 22.85
N ARG A 50 8.51 23.63 22.80
CA ARG A 50 9.55 23.09 23.70
C ARG A 50 10.89 23.77 23.50
N ARG A 51 11.31 24.01 22.25
CA ARG A 51 12.57 24.71 21.93
C ARG A 51 12.60 26.14 22.47
N ARG A 52 11.46 26.82 22.48
CA ARG A 52 11.29 28.16 23.07
C ARG A 52 11.22 28.17 24.60
N GLY A 53 11.37 27.01 25.25
CA GLY A 53 11.27 26.88 26.70
C GLY A 53 9.85 26.98 27.25
N GLN A 54 8.83 26.88 26.40
CA GLN A 54 7.44 26.89 26.88
C GLN A 54 7.11 25.55 27.53
N ARG A 55 6.39 25.60 28.66
CA ARG A 55 5.86 24.40 29.30
C ARG A 55 4.77 23.80 28.39
N VAL A 56 5.01 22.59 27.90
CA VAL A 56 4.05 21.82 27.11
C VAL A 56 3.48 20.73 28.01
N GLU A 57 2.18 20.78 28.27
CA GLU A 57 1.49 19.74 29.03
C GLU A 57 1.31 18.47 28.19
N ALA A 58 1.23 17.32 28.87
CA ALA A 58 0.99 16.04 28.21
C ALA A 58 -0.33 16.03 27.39
N ALA A 59 -1.35 16.76 27.85
CA ALA A 59 -2.63 16.91 27.17
C ALA A 59 -2.65 17.94 26.02
N THR A 60 -1.51 18.55 25.68
CA THR A 60 -1.47 19.55 24.60
C THR A 60 -1.78 18.88 23.26
N THR A 61 -2.83 19.34 22.59
CA THR A 61 -3.20 18.93 21.23
C THR A 61 -2.41 19.75 20.21
N GLY A 62 -1.89 19.10 19.17
CA GLY A 62 -1.12 19.79 18.13
C GLY A 62 -0.25 18.86 17.30
N ILE A 63 0.47 19.45 16.35
CA ILE A 63 1.42 18.74 15.50
C ILE A 63 2.72 18.52 16.27
N GLU A 64 3.24 17.30 16.20
CA GLU A 64 4.53 16.93 16.77
C GLU A 64 5.34 16.16 15.72
N PHE A 65 6.65 16.41 15.68
CA PHE A 65 7.60 15.66 14.88
C PHE A 65 8.37 14.72 15.81
N VAL A 66 8.35 13.43 15.49
CA VAL A 66 8.94 12.37 16.31
C VAL A 66 9.85 11.49 15.46
N VAL A 67 10.90 10.94 16.08
CA VAL A 67 11.72 9.90 15.45
C VAL A 67 11.01 8.57 15.63
N ALA A 68 10.52 8.00 14.53
CA ALA A 68 9.80 6.73 14.54
C ALA A 68 10.74 5.53 14.49
N GLY A 69 11.91 5.68 13.84
CA GLY A 69 12.87 4.59 13.72
C GLY A 69 14.24 5.04 13.22
N ALA A 70 15.23 4.20 13.49
CA ALA A 70 16.61 4.36 13.01
C ALA A 70 17.23 2.98 12.79
N ASN A 71 18.13 2.84 11.81
CA ASN A 71 18.90 1.61 11.62
C ASN A 71 20.07 1.48 12.62
N ALA A 72 20.78 0.35 12.58
CA ALA A 72 21.93 0.10 13.48
C ALA A 72 23.06 1.11 13.25
N ASP A 73 23.36 1.41 11.99
CA ASP A 73 24.43 2.33 11.61
C ASP A 73 24.14 3.77 12.06
N ALA A 74 22.88 4.20 11.97
CA ALA A 74 22.41 5.46 12.55
C ALA A 74 22.59 5.55 14.07
N ARG A 75 22.39 4.44 14.79
CA ARG A 75 22.68 4.37 16.23
C ARG A 75 24.19 4.38 16.51
N GLY A 76 24.98 3.82 15.61
CA GLY A 76 26.44 3.85 15.63
C GLY A 76 27.07 5.17 15.16
N GLY A 77 26.27 6.13 14.68
CA GLY A 77 26.75 7.42 14.17
C GLY A 77 27.44 7.34 12.80
N ILE A 78 27.26 6.25 12.05
CA ILE A 78 27.89 6.05 10.74
C ILE A 78 27.03 6.72 9.67
N LEU A 79 27.37 7.96 9.31
CA LEU A 79 26.55 8.78 8.41
C LEU A 79 26.25 8.12 7.06
N ALA A 80 27.25 7.53 6.41
CA ALA A 80 27.15 7.06 5.02
C ALA A 80 26.02 6.04 4.77
N THR A 81 25.65 5.25 5.78
CA THR A 81 24.60 4.23 5.72
C THR A 81 23.50 4.47 6.75
N SER A 82 23.47 5.65 7.36
CA SER A 82 22.45 6.01 8.35
C SER A 82 21.08 6.21 7.69
N ILE A 83 20.07 5.59 8.28
CA ILE A 83 18.67 5.73 7.89
C ILE A 83 17.86 6.11 9.12
N PHE A 84 17.16 7.24 9.03
CA PHE A 84 16.18 7.67 10.03
C PHE A 84 14.80 7.84 9.39
N VAL A 85 13.78 7.50 10.17
CA VAL A 85 12.37 7.74 9.81
C VAL A 85 11.80 8.71 10.82
N LEU A 86 11.39 9.87 10.34
CA LEU A 86 10.69 10.88 11.11
C LEU A 86 9.22 10.84 10.76
N GLN A 87 8.35 11.06 11.74
CA GLN A 87 6.91 11.13 11.55
C GLN A 87 6.39 12.47 12.04
N ARG A 88 5.52 13.06 11.23
CA ARG A 88 4.64 14.15 11.63
C ARG A 88 3.37 13.50 12.18
N VAL A 89 3.13 13.68 13.46
CA VAL A 89 1.99 13.12 14.16
C VAL A 89 1.08 14.23 14.64
N LEU A 90 -0.23 13.99 14.61
CA LEU A 90 -1.21 14.81 15.28
C LEU A 90 -1.49 14.20 16.65
N ARG A 91 -1.08 14.90 17.70
CA ARG A 91 -1.37 14.51 19.07
C ARG A 91 -2.71 15.12 19.49
N ARG A 92 -3.60 14.29 20.06
CA ARG A 92 -4.89 14.70 20.64
C ARG A 92 -4.89 14.35 22.12
N ALA A 93 -5.53 15.18 22.93
CA ALA A 93 -5.63 14.93 24.37
C ALA A 93 -6.37 13.60 24.63
N GLY A 94 -5.76 12.70 25.40
CA GLY A 94 -6.38 11.43 25.78
C GLY A 94 -6.38 10.34 24.70
N GLU A 95 -5.79 10.58 23.54
CA GLU A 95 -5.71 9.62 22.44
C GLU A 95 -4.24 9.33 22.05
N SER A 96 -4.02 8.21 21.37
CA SER A 96 -2.72 7.92 20.75
C SER A 96 -2.45 8.91 19.60
N ALA A 97 -1.19 9.30 19.45
CA ALA A 97 -0.79 10.20 18.38
C ALA A 97 -1.06 9.55 17.02
N THR A 98 -1.76 10.28 16.14
CA THR A 98 -2.12 9.79 14.81
C THR A 98 -1.05 10.21 13.79
N PRO A 99 -0.36 9.27 13.12
CA PRO A 99 0.60 9.61 12.06
C PRO A 99 -0.09 10.27 10.88
N GLN A 100 0.47 11.38 10.38
CA GLN A 100 -0.06 12.12 9.22
C GLN A 100 0.89 12.07 8.03
N ASP A 101 2.20 12.26 8.25
CA ASP A 101 3.22 12.18 7.21
C ASP A 101 4.49 11.50 7.76
N ALA A 102 5.32 11.01 6.85
CA ALA A 102 6.64 10.47 7.16
C ALA A 102 7.73 11.14 6.32
N PHE A 103 8.93 11.22 6.87
CA PHE A 103 10.12 11.76 6.23
C PHE A 103 11.27 10.78 6.42
N TYR A 104 12.06 10.59 5.36
CA TYR A 104 13.24 9.75 5.39
C TYR A 104 14.49 10.63 5.44
N VAL A 105 15.42 10.30 6.33
CA VAL A 105 16.77 10.87 6.32
C VAL A 105 17.72 9.75 5.93
N LEU A 106 18.21 9.79 4.71
CA LEU A 106 19.09 8.76 4.11
C LEU A 106 20.47 9.37 3.90
N ALA A 107 21.47 8.88 4.64
CA ALA A 107 22.85 9.36 4.56
C ALA A 107 22.99 10.90 4.71
N GLY A 108 22.10 11.52 5.51
CA GLY A 108 22.04 12.97 5.69
C GLY A 108 21.08 13.69 4.74
N THR A 109 20.55 13.05 3.70
CA THR A 109 19.58 13.68 2.80
C THR A 109 18.16 13.43 3.25
N ILE A 110 17.37 14.50 3.36
CA ILE A 110 15.97 14.47 3.80
C ILE A 110 15.04 14.42 2.59
N TYR A 111 14.08 13.49 2.63
CA TYR A 111 13.02 13.30 1.65
C TYR A 111 11.66 13.21 2.34
N LYS A 112 10.60 13.71 1.69
CA LYS A 112 9.23 13.39 2.09
C LYS A 112 8.87 11.98 1.59
N ALA A 113 8.28 11.16 2.44
CA ALA A 113 7.78 9.86 2.02
C ALA A 113 6.54 10.03 1.11
N PRO A 114 6.40 9.22 0.04
CA PRO A 114 5.20 9.24 -0.77
C PRO A 114 3.98 8.80 0.06
N SER A 115 2.83 9.41 -0.19
CA SER A 115 1.59 8.96 0.43
C SER A 115 1.14 7.64 -0.19
N LEU A 116 0.30 6.87 0.53
CA LEU A 116 -0.29 5.66 -0.04
C LEU A 116 -1.12 5.96 -1.29
N VAL A 117 -1.76 7.13 -1.35
CA VAL A 117 -2.53 7.58 -2.51
C VAL A 117 -1.61 7.70 -3.73
N ASP A 118 -0.44 8.34 -3.59
CA ASP A 118 0.54 8.49 -4.68
C ASP A 118 1.01 7.14 -5.21
N ILE A 119 1.21 6.16 -4.31
CA ILE A 119 1.62 4.81 -4.67
C ILE A 119 0.50 4.10 -5.46
N PHE A 120 -0.75 4.19 -5.00
CA PHE A 120 -1.89 3.58 -5.68
C PHE A 120 -2.15 4.22 -7.05
N ASP A 121 -2.11 5.54 -7.13
CA ASP A 121 -2.31 6.26 -8.40
C ASP A 121 -1.23 5.92 -9.41
N GLY A 122 0.03 5.83 -8.98
CA GLY A 122 1.14 5.39 -9.82
C GLY A 122 0.94 3.97 -10.36
N ALA A 123 0.60 3.02 -9.48
CA ALA A 123 0.36 1.63 -9.85
C ALA A 123 -0.85 1.46 -10.79
N LEU A 124 -1.95 2.16 -10.52
CA LEU A 124 -3.15 2.16 -11.36
C LEU A 124 -2.89 2.77 -12.72
N CYS A 125 -2.20 3.92 -12.78
CA CYS A 125 -1.81 4.54 -14.04
C CYS A 125 -0.91 3.63 -14.87
N GLN A 126 0.07 2.97 -14.24
CA GLN A 126 0.96 2.04 -14.93
C GLN A 126 0.20 0.85 -15.49
N SER A 127 -0.73 0.28 -14.71
CA SER A 127 -1.57 -0.84 -15.13
C SER A 127 -2.48 -0.46 -16.31
N ALA A 128 -3.12 0.71 -16.25
CA ALA A 128 -3.98 1.22 -17.31
C ALA A 128 -3.22 1.49 -18.61
N ARG A 129 -2.00 2.05 -18.51
CA ARG A 129 -1.11 2.25 -19.68
C ARG A 129 -0.68 0.93 -20.30
N ALA A 130 -0.30 -0.06 -19.47
CA ALA A 130 0.05 -1.39 -19.93
C ALA A 130 -1.11 -2.05 -20.69
N ALA A 131 -2.31 -2.05 -20.10
CA ALA A 131 -3.53 -2.57 -20.73
C ALA A 131 -3.83 -1.85 -22.06
N SER A 132 -3.76 -0.52 -22.08
CA SER A 132 -3.98 0.28 -23.29
C SER A 132 -2.97 -0.05 -24.39
N SER A 133 -1.71 -0.29 -24.03
CA SER A 133 -0.66 -0.67 -24.99
C SER A 133 -0.90 -2.05 -25.60
N ILE A 134 -1.37 -3.01 -24.80
CA ILE A 134 -1.72 -4.36 -25.26
C ILE A 134 -2.92 -4.27 -26.22
N LEU A 135 -3.97 -3.56 -25.83
CA LEU A 135 -5.17 -3.39 -26.66
C LEU A 135 -4.84 -2.72 -28.00
N LYS A 136 -3.96 -1.71 -28.02
CA LYS A 136 -3.49 -1.08 -29.27
C LYS A 136 -2.76 -2.07 -30.17
N LYS A 137 -1.83 -2.86 -29.63
CA LYS A 137 -1.11 -3.89 -30.39
C LYS A 137 -2.05 -4.95 -30.95
N GLN A 138 -3.02 -5.39 -30.15
CA GLN A 138 -4.04 -6.35 -30.59
C GLN A 138 -4.91 -5.76 -31.70
N LEU A 139 -5.34 -4.51 -31.56
CA LEU A 139 -6.12 -3.81 -32.58
C LEU A 139 -5.35 -3.63 -33.89
N GLU A 140 -4.07 -3.27 -33.82
CA GLU A 140 -3.18 -3.17 -34.97
C GLU A 140 -2.97 -4.54 -35.64
N SER A 141 -2.78 -5.60 -34.85
CA SER A 141 -2.69 -6.97 -35.37
C SER A 141 -3.96 -7.41 -36.10
N MET A 142 -5.15 -7.14 -35.55
CA MET A 142 -6.42 -7.51 -36.21
C MET A 142 -6.65 -6.74 -37.52
N ARG A 143 -6.20 -5.48 -37.59
CA ARG A 143 -6.29 -4.67 -38.81
C ARG A 143 -5.39 -5.20 -39.93
N GLN A 144 -4.25 -5.79 -39.60
CA GLN A 144 -3.34 -6.37 -40.59
C GLN A 144 -3.87 -7.69 -41.15
N THR A 145 -4.53 -8.52 -40.33
CA THR A 145 -5.13 -9.79 -40.77
C THR A 145 -6.38 -9.64 -41.62
N THR A 146 -6.96 -8.43 -41.73
CA THR A 146 -8.12 -8.18 -42.61
C THR A 146 -7.74 -7.71 -44.02
N GLY A 147 -6.45 -7.46 -44.29
CA GLY A 147 -5.95 -6.94 -45.57
C GLY A 147 -5.45 -8.00 -46.55
N ASP A 148 -5.09 -9.20 -46.09
CA ASP A 148 -4.61 -10.30 -46.93
C ASP A 148 -5.49 -11.54 -46.70
N GLU A 149 -6.22 -11.93 -47.76
CA GLU A 149 -7.12 -13.09 -47.87
C GLU A 149 -8.42 -13.08 -47.03
N ALA A 150 -9.55 -13.17 -47.74
CA ALA A 150 -10.83 -13.58 -47.18
C ALA A 150 -10.74 -15.04 -46.70
N PRO A 151 -10.86 -15.35 -45.40
CA PRO A 151 -10.91 -16.72 -44.94
C PRO A 151 -12.35 -17.22 -45.03
N GLU A 152 -12.54 -18.40 -45.61
CA GLU A 152 -13.78 -19.18 -45.46
C GLU A 152 -14.14 -19.29 -43.97
N ALA A 153 -15.39 -18.95 -43.65
CA ALA A 153 -15.94 -19.02 -42.32
C ALA A 153 -16.00 -20.49 -41.85
N GLN A 154 -15.03 -20.91 -41.04
CA GLN A 154 -15.20 -22.09 -40.18
C GLN A 154 -15.87 -21.67 -38.87
N GLU A 155 -17.21 -21.76 -38.88
CA GLU A 155 -18.04 -21.87 -37.69
C GLU A 155 -17.52 -23.01 -36.80
N SER A 156 -16.79 -22.67 -35.74
CA SER A 156 -16.53 -23.58 -34.64
C SER A 156 -17.11 -23.01 -33.33
N ARG A 157 -18.40 -23.31 -33.19
CA ARG A 157 -19.09 -23.72 -31.97
C ARG A 157 -19.05 -22.79 -30.75
N LEU A 158 -20.20 -22.17 -30.56
CA LEU A 158 -20.83 -21.86 -29.27
C LEU A 158 -20.54 -22.94 -28.20
N GLY A 159 -19.70 -22.58 -27.24
CA GLY A 159 -19.49 -23.25 -25.97
C GLY A 159 -18.88 -22.23 -25.02
N ASP A 160 -19.35 -22.17 -23.78
CA ASP A 160 -19.07 -21.15 -22.78
C ASP A 160 -17.57 -20.95 -22.47
N GLY A 161 -16.86 -20.27 -23.36
CA GLY A 161 -15.42 -20.10 -23.31
C GLY A 161 -15.05 -18.78 -23.92
N TRP A 162 -14.42 -17.94 -23.12
CA TRP A 162 -13.77 -16.72 -23.61
C TRP A 162 -12.86 -17.06 -24.80
N PRO A 163 -12.69 -16.14 -25.77
CA PRO A 163 -11.79 -16.35 -26.90
C PRO A 163 -10.41 -16.81 -26.44
N ALA A 164 -9.70 -17.64 -27.22
CA ALA A 164 -8.40 -18.19 -26.82
C ALA A 164 -7.38 -17.10 -26.43
N TRP A 165 -7.47 -15.89 -27.00
CA TRP A 165 -6.64 -14.73 -26.66
C TRP A 165 -7.00 -14.05 -25.32
N CYS A 166 -8.13 -14.43 -24.70
CA CYS A 166 -8.57 -14.02 -23.37
C CYS A 166 -8.21 -15.02 -22.27
N ASN A 167 -7.53 -16.13 -22.59
CA ASN A 167 -6.94 -17.00 -21.57
C ASN A 167 -5.65 -16.35 -21.04
N PHE A 168 -5.81 -15.45 -20.07
CA PHE A 168 -4.68 -15.09 -19.22
C PHE A 168 -4.34 -16.31 -18.37
N GLU A 169 -3.30 -17.05 -18.75
CA GLU A 169 -2.68 -18.01 -17.83
C GLU A 169 -2.30 -17.22 -16.57
N ARG A 170 -3.05 -17.42 -15.48
CA ARG A 170 -2.61 -16.94 -14.18
C ARG A 170 -1.37 -17.75 -13.85
N PRO A 171 -0.16 -17.15 -13.74
CA PRO A 171 0.95 -17.87 -13.18
C PRO A 171 0.51 -18.36 -11.79
N ALA A 172 0.65 -19.66 -11.54
CA ALA A 172 0.31 -20.26 -10.26
C ALA A 172 1.09 -19.49 -9.19
N VAL A 173 0.37 -18.75 -8.33
CA VAL A 173 0.99 -18.03 -7.23
C VAL A 173 1.65 -19.10 -6.35
N PRO A 174 2.98 -19.07 -6.14
CA PRO A 174 3.64 -20.08 -5.34
C PRO A 174 3.00 -20.11 -3.95
N ALA A 175 2.63 -21.30 -3.44
CA ALA A 175 1.97 -21.44 -2.14
C ALA A 175 2.75 -20.80 -0.96
N VAL A 176 4.05 -20.53 -1.17
CA VAL A 176 4.92 -19.78 -0.25
C VAL A 176 4.46 -18.33 -0.05
N TRP A 177 3.97 -17.67 -1.12
CA TRP A 177 3.50 -16.28 -1.06
C TRP A 177 2.18 -16.16 -0.29
N LEU A 178 1.29 -17.15 -0.44
CA LEU A 178 0.05 -17.21 0.33
C LEU A 178 0.33 -17.46 1.82
N ARG A 179 1.22 -18.41 2.15
CA ARG A 179 1.60 -18.66 3.55
C ARG A 179 2.20 -17.44 4.23
N GLY A 180 3.05 -16.68 3.54
CA GLY A 180 3.61 -15.43 4.06
C GLY A 180 2.53 -14.39 4.39
N ALA A 181 1.59 -14.16 3.47
CA ALA A 181 0.51 -13.19 3.65
C ALA A 181 -0.49 -13.57 4.78
N PHE A 182 -0.77 -14.86 4.96
CA PHE A 182 -1.65 -15.35 6.03
C PHE A 182 -0.98 -15.33 7.41
N ILE A 183 0.30 -15.69 7.50
CA ILE A 183 1.06 -15.63 8.77
C ILE A 183 1.22 -14.18 9.24
N ASP A 184 1.47 -13.26 8.31
CA ASP A 184 1.64 -11.83 8.62
C ASP A 184 0.30 -11.17 9.04
N SER A 185 -0.82 -11.65 8.49
CA SER A 185 -2.17 -11.24 8.92
C SER A 185 -2.52 -11.81 10.31
N ALA A 186 -2.18 -13.06 10.60
CA ALA A 186 -2.45 -13.68 11.91
C ALA A 186 -1.65 -13.03 13.05
N ARG A 187 -0.43 -12.55 12.80
CA ARG A 187 0.37 -11.79 13.78
C ARG A 187 -0.23 -10.42 14.12
N ARG A 188 -0.90 -9.76 13.18
CA ARG A 188 -1.53 -8.45 13.42
C ARG A 188 -2.82 -8.54 14.24
N VAL A 189 -3.43 -9.71 14.35
CA VAL A 189 -4.67 -9.95 15.12
C VAL A 189 -4.40 -10.42 16.56
N GLY A 190 -3.13 -10.56 16.96
CA GLY A 190 -2.80 -10.78 18.38
C GLY A 190 -3.33 -12.10 18.96
N VAL A 191 -3.21 -13.20 18.23
CA VAL A 191 -3.46 -14.53 18.80
C VAL A 191 -2.19 -14.96 19.57
N PRO A 192 -2.27 -15.23 20.89
CA PRO A 192 -1.11 -15.66 21.67
C PRO A 192 -0.68 -17.07 21.23
N GLY A 193 0.62 -17.21 20.96
CA GLY A 193 1.24 -18.48 20.61
C GLY A 193 1.23 -19.44 21.79
N GLN A 194 0.74 -20.65 21.55
CA GLN A 194 1.06 -21.81 22.37
C GLN A 194 1.37 -23.00 21.46
N GLU A 195 2.40 -23.72 21.85
CA GLU A 195 3.03 -24.86 21.19
C GLU A 195 2.02 -25.85 20.60
N ALA A 196 2.09 -26.07 19.30
CA ALA A 196 1.52 -27.25 18.67
C ALA A 196 2.68 -28.07 18.07
N ARG A 197 3.07 -29.07 18.85
CA ARG A 197 3.96 -30.16 18.48
C ARG A 197 3.58 -30.77 17.13
N GLU A 198 4.60 -31.22 16.42
CA GLU A 198 4.53 -32.13 15.29
C GLU A 198 3.65 -33.34 15.64
N THR A 199 2.41 -33.36 15.16
CA THR A 199 1.60 -34.53 14.80
C THR A 199 0.20 -34.05 14.45
N GLY A 200 -0.26 -34.25 13.21
CA GLY A 200 -1.65 -33.99 12.83
C GLY A 200 -1.90 -33.17 11.56
N ILE A 201 -1.01 -33.19 10.57
CA ILE A 201 -1.32 -32.70 9.21
C ILE A 201 -1.86 -33.87 8.38
N THR A 202 -2.99 -34.45 8.78
CA THR A 202 -3.75 -35.39 7.92
C THR A 202 -5.24 -35.49 8.29
N ALA A 203 -5.77 -34.59 9.11
CA ALA A 203 -7.16 -34.69 9.58
C ALA A 203 -7.93 -33.36 9.56
N ILE A 204 -7.62 -32.43 8.65
CA ILE A 204 -8.50 -31.28 8.34
C ILE A 204 -8.43 -30.98 6.82
N LEU A 205 -8.49 -32.03 5.99
CA LEU A 205 -8.59 -31.90 4.53
C LEU A 205 -9.69 -32.77 3.91
N HIS A 206 -10.50 -33.45 4.73
CA HIS A 206 -11.57 -34.33 4.23
C HIS A 206 -13.00 -33.90 4.60
N GLY A 207 -13.20 -32.72 5.21
CA GLY A 207 -14.51 -32.28 5.72
C GLY A 207 -15.14 -31.04 5.08
N HIS A 208 -14.46 -30.36 4.14
CA HIS A 208 -14.95 -29.07 3.61
C HIS A 208 -14.84 -28.89 2.08
N LEU A 209 -14.84 -30.00 1.33
CA LEU A 209 -14.92 -30.01 -0.14
C LEU A 209 -16.30 -30.43 -0.71
N GLU A 210 -17.34 -30.54 0.13
CA GLU A 210 -18.69 -30.93 -0.33
C GLU A 210 -19.76 -29.82 -0.25
N ASN A 211 -19.42 -28.58 0.08
CA ASN A 211 -20.44 -27.52 0.21
C ASN A 211 -20.04 -26.19 -0.43
N ALA A 212 -19.80 -26.21 -1.74
CA ALA A 212 -19.84 -25.00 -2.58
C ALA A 212 -20.19 -25.32 -4.05
N ARG A 213 -21.18 -26.20 -4.27
CA ARG A 213 -21.91 -26.25 -5.55
C ARG A 213 -22.92 -25.11 -5.57
N CYS A 214 -22.45 -23.88 -5.82
CA CYS A 214 -23.34 -22.76 -6.12
C CYS A 214 -23.97 -22.98 -7.50
N LYS A 215 -25.21 -23.50 -7.48
CA LYS A 215 -26.16 -23.44 -8.59
C LYS A 215 -26.49 -21.98 -8.88
N LEU A 216 -25.89 -21.40 -9.91
CA LEU A 216 -26.51 -20.28 -10.62
C LEU A 216 -27.19 -20.86 -11.85
N ARG A 217 -28.52 -21.00 -11.78
CA ARG A 217 -29.36 -21.17 -12.97
C ARG A 217 -29.80 -19.78 -13.46
N PRO A 218 -29.98 -19.62 -14.79
CA PRO A 218 -30.30 -18.36 -15.43
C PRO A 218 -31.79 -17.98 -15.28
N CYS A 219 -32.04 -16.68 -15.21
CA CYS A 219 -33.37 -16.09 -15.37
C CYS A 219 -33.81 -16.23 -16.83
N ASN A 220 -35.04 -16.72 -17.05
CA ASN A 220 -35.75 -16.52 -18.30
C ASN A 220 -37.23 -16.24 -18.02
N CYS A 221 -37.69 -15.11 -18.55
CA CYS A 221 -39.11 -14.76 -18.68
C CYS A 221 -39.81 -15.72 -19.63
N ALA A 222 -41.01 -16.20 -19.27
CA ALA A 222 -42.22 -16.18 -20.12
C ALA A 222 -43.35 -17.06 -19.53
N LYS A 223 -44.57 -16.48 -19.62
CA LYS A 223 -45.89 -17.11 -19.81
C LYS A 223 -46.64 -17.74 -18.61
N SER A 224 -47.65 -16.97 -18.19
CA SER A 224 -49.09 -17.31 -18.10
C SER A 224 -49.55 -18.56 -17.34
N GLN A 225 -50.39 -18.33 -16.32
CA GLN A 225 -51.71 -18.93 -16.02
C GLN A 225 -51.95 -18.76 -14.50
N SER A 226 -52.76 -17.79 -14.03
CA SER A 226 -54.23 -17.80 -13.89
C SER A 226 -54.79 -18.94 -13.04
N HIS A 227 -55.64 -18.57 -12.06
CA HIS A 227 -56.55 -19.42 -11.25
C HIS A 227 -55.87 -20.28 -10.16
N ASP A 228 -56.36 -20.48 -8.93
CA ASP A 228 -57.58 -20.07 -8.23
C ASP A 228 -57.49 -20.53 -6.76
N ARG A 229 -58.36 -19.99 -5.88
CA ARG A 229 -58.90 -20.55 -4.61
C ARG A 229 -58.00 -20.68 -3.35
N LEU A 230 -58.36 -20.02 -2.23
CA LEU A 230 -59.37 -20.43 -1.20
C LEU A 230 -58.99 -21.81 -0.62
N GLU A 231 -58.72 -22.05 0.66
CA GLU A 231 -59.28 -21.74 1.99
C GLU A 231 -58.23 -22.33 2.97
N LYS A 232 -58.02 -21.97 4.23
CA LYS A 232 -58.88 -21.52 5.33
C LYS A 232 -57.94 -21.08 6.46
#